data_AF-A0A9W5QV93-F1
#
_entry.id   AF-A0A9W5QV93-F1
#
_cell.length_a   1.000
_cell.length_b   1.000
_cell.length_c   1.000
_cell.angle_alpha   90.00
_cell.angle_beta   90.00
_cell.angle_gamma   90.00
#
_symmetry.space_group_name_H-M   'P 1'
#
loop_
_entity.id
_entity.type
_entity.pdbx_description
1 polymer ?
#
loop_
_entity_poly.entity_id
_entity_poly.type
_entity_poly.pdbx_seq_one_letter_code
_entity_poly.pdbx_strand_id
1 'polypeptide(L)'
;MHVPWSIGVTSDDRVLQNMDGFETQEVIVLEKLDGENTSLYKDAIHARSLSSGHHPSRTWVKTLQGSMGYRIPEGWRICGEMYMLVIAFTTQH
;
A
#
# COMPACT_ATOMS: atom_id res chain seq x y z
N MET A 1 -5.72 -9.63 -7.61
CA MET A 1 -7.03 -10.13 -8.05
C MET A 1 -7.82 -8.93 -8.54
N HIS A 2 -8.24 -8.95 -9.80
CA HIS A 2 -8.89 -7.82 -10.46
C HIS A 2 -10.40 -7.88 -10.27
N VAL A 3 -11.03 -6.71 -10.18
CA VAL A 3 -12.48 -6.59 -10.33
C VAL A 3 -12.88 -6.81 -11.80
N PRO A 4 -14.13 -7.24 -12.09
CA PRO A 4 -14.54 -7.61 -13.45
C PRO A 4 -14.36 -6.52 -14.51
N TRP A 5 -14.38 -5.25 -14.11
CA TRP A 5 -14.23 -4.09 -14.99
C TRP A 5 -12.81 -3.48 -14.99
N SER A 6 -11.82 -4.20 -14.46
CA SER A 6 -10.44 -3.73 -14.45
C SER A 6 -9.84 -3.71 -15.86
N ILE A 7 -9.16 -2.62 -16.21
CA ILE A 7 -8.40 -2.47 -17.45
C ILE A 7 -6.98 -3.03 -17.28
N GLY A 8 -6.37 -3.53 -18.37
CA GLY A 8 -4.96 -3.93 -18.38
C GLY A 8 -4.63 -5.30 -17.79
N VAL A 9 -5.63 -6.19 -17.66
CA VAL A 9 -5.47 -7.57 -17.18
C VAL A 9 -4.58 -8.39 -18.14
N THR A 10 -3.58 -9.08 -17.61
CA THR A 10 -2.72 -10.02 -18.35
C THR A 10 -3.03 -11.48 -18.02
N SER A 11 -2.43 -12.43 -18.74
CA SER A 11 -2.77 -13.86 -18.63
C SER A 11 -2.43 -14.51 -17.29
N ASP A 12 -1.56 -13.87 -16.48
CA ASP A 12 -1.18 -14.29 -15.14
C ASP A 12 -2.09 -13.71 -14.03
N ASP A 13 -2.99 -12.79 -14.38
CA ASP A 13 -3.93 -12.19 -13.45
C ASP A 13 -5.15 -13.07 -13.16
N ARG A 14 -5.61 -13.00 -11.92
CA ARG A 14 -6.89 -13.58 -11.51
C ARG A 14 -7.96 -12.49 -11.47
N VAL A 15 -9.05 -12.66 -12.21
CA VAL A 15 -10.20 -11.75 -12.21
C VAL A 15 -11.37 -12.38 -11.47
N LEU A 16 -12.04 -11.61 -10.62
CA LEU A 16 -13.31 -12.00 -10.00
C LEU A 16 -14.39 -12.18 -11.08
N GLN A 17 -15.24 -13.18 -10.92
CA GLN A 17 -16.37 -13.40 -11.85
C GLN A 17 -17.51 -12.41 -11.61
N ASN A 18 -17.75 -12.05 -10.34
CA ASN A 18 -18.76 -11.09 -9.92
C ASN A 18 -18.34 -10.45 -8.58
N MET A 19 -19.18 -9.54 -8.07
CA MET A 19 -18.95 -8.84 -6.80
C MET A 19 -19.84 -9.35 -5.67
N ASP A 20 -20.55 -10.47 -5.86
CA ASP A 20 -21.60 -10.97 -4.96
C ASP A 20 -21.06 -11.18 -3.52
N GLY A 21 -19.78 -11.57 -3.40
CA GLY A 21 -19.08 -11.72 -2.11
C GLY A 21 -18.92 -10.42 -1.31
N PHE A 22 -19.26 -9.26 -1.88
CA PHE A 22 -19.16 -7.94 -1.27
C PHE A 22 -20.50 -7.23 -1.07
N GLU A 23 -21.64 -7.83 -1.44
CA GLU A 23 -22.96 -7.15 -1.45
C GLU A 23 -23.39 -6.55 -0.10
N THR A 24 -22.90 -7.09 1.01
CA THR A 24 -23.24 -6.62 2.37
C THR A 24 -22.16 -5.72 2.98
N GLN A 25 -21.12 -5.37 2.21
CA GLN A 25 -19.94 -4.68 2.68
C GLN A 25 -19.82 -3.30 2.02
N GLU A 26 -19.33 -2.32 2.78
CA GLU A 26 -18.86 -1.07 2.18
C GLU A 26 -17.49 -1.33 1.53
N VAL A 27 -17.43 -1.21 0.20
CA VAL A 27 -16.20 -1.46 -0.56
C VAL A 27 -15.68 -0.17 -1.17
N ILE A 28 -14.44 0.17 -0.82
CA ILE A 28 -13.70 1.27 -1.43
C ILE A 28 -12.66 0.68 -2.37
N VAL A 29 -12.79 0.98 -3.67
CA VAL A 29 -11.81 0.61 -4.69
C VAL A 29 -10.94 1.82 -5.00
N LEU A 30 -9.63 1.64 -4.88
CA LEU A 30 -8.63 2.65 -5.23
C LEU A 30 -7.83 2.20 -6.45
N GLU A 31 -7.19 3.15 -7.13
CA GLU A 31 -6.26 2.85 -8.21
C GLU A 31 -5.10 1.98 -7.72
N LYS A 32 -4.77 0.94 -8.49
CA LYS A 32 -3.59 0.13 -8.25
C LYS A 32 -2.39 0.82 -8.89
N LEU A 33 -1.44 1.23 -8.06
CA LEU A 33 -0.15 1.75 -8.51
C LEU A 33 0.90 0.66 -8.39
N ASP A 34 1.72 0.51 -9.43
CA ASP A 34 2.79 -0.48 -9.47
C ASP A 34 4.12 0.17 -9.11
N GLY A 35 4.44 0.14 -7.82
CA GLY A 35 5.65 0.74 -7.26
C GLY A 35 6.39 -0.19 -6.30
N GLU A 36 7.12 0.42 -5.36
CA GLU A 36 7.74 -0.29 -4.24
C GLU A 36 6.85 -0.19 -3.01
N ASN A 37 6.25 -1.31 -2.62
CA ASN A 37 5.48 -1.38 -1.38
C ASN A 37 6.35 -1.00 -0.17
N THR A 38 5.89 -0.04 0.62
CA THR A 38 6.61 0.51 1.77
C THR A 38 5.68 0.63 2.97
N SER A 39 6.16 0.19 4.13
CA SER A 39 5.47 0.29 5.41
C SER A 39 6.18 1.29 6.32
N LEU A 40 5.41 2.21 6.90
CA LEU A 40 5.86 3.18 7.89
C LEU A 40 5.32 2.77 9.26
N TYR A 41 6.20 2.81 10.25
CA TYR A 41 5.94 2.59 11.66
C TYR A 41 6.28 3.85 12.43
N LYS A 42 5.93 3.85 13.72
CA LYS A 42 6.22 4.96 14.62
C LYS A 42 7.69 5.37 14.62
N ASP A 43 8.58 4.39 14.59
CA ASP A 43 10.03 4.52 14.74
C ASP A 43 10.83 3.85 13.60
N ALA A 44 10.16 3.24 12.62
CA ALA A 44 10.82 2.49 11.55
C ALA A 44 10.15 2.68 10.18
N ILE A 45 10.88 2.30 9.13
CA ILE A 45 10.40 2.20 7.76
C ILE A 45 10.91 0.89 7.16
N HIS A 46 10.05 0.18 6.41
CA HIS A 46 10.40 -1.06 5.74
C HIS A 46 9.91 -1.04 4.30
N ALA A 47 10.84 -1.07 3.34
CA ALA A 47 10.53 -1.31 1.94
C ALA A 47 10.50 -2.83 1.69
N ARG A 48 9.56 -3.32 0.86
CA ARG A 48 9.48 -4.74 0.49
C ARG A 48 10.69 -5.21 -0.31
N SER A 49 11.30 -4.32 -1.10
CA SER A 49 12.48 -4.63 -1.91
C SER A 49 13.77 -4.49 -1.10
N LEU A 50 14.67 -5.46 -1.25
CA LEU A 50 16.03 -5.41 -0.72
C LEU A 50 17.01 -4.63 -1.62
N SER A 51 16.57 -4.10 -2.76
CA SER A 51 17.47 -3.40 -3.68
C SER A 51 18.03 -2.14 -3.01
N SER A 52 19.35 -1.98 -2.95
CA SER A 52 20.04 -0.95 -2.16
C SER A 52 20.25 0.39 -2.89
N GLY A 53 19.63 0.58 -4.05
CA GLY A 53 19.78 1.79 -4.86
C GLY A 53 19.24 3.05 -4.16
N HIS A 54 20.04 4.12 -4.12
CA HIS A 54 19.57 5.42 -3.67
C HIS A 54 18.55 5.95 -4.70
N HIS A 55 17.27 6.02 -4.32
CA HIS A 55 16.22 6.56 -5.18
C HIS A 55 15.58 7.78 -4.50
N PRO A 56 15.37 8.91 -5.19
CA PRO A 56 14.84 10.14 -4.59
C PRO A 56 13.52 9.96 -3.82
N SER A 57 12.65 9.07 -4.29
CA SER A 57 11.40 8.76 -3.56
C SER A 57 11.63 8.11 -2.19
N ARG A 58 12.72 7.36 -1.99
CA ARG A 58 13.08 6.80 -0.66
C ARG A 58 13.48 7.89 0.32
N THR A 59 14.15 8.93 -0.17
CA THR A 59 14.48 10.11 0.65
C THR A 59 13.19 10.80 1.08
N TRP A 60 12.22 10.96 0.18
CA TRP A 60 10.92 11.55 0.53
C TRP A 60 10.17 10.73 1.58
N VAL A 61 10.06 9.40 1.43
CA VAL A 61 9.35 8.56 2.42
C VAL A 61 10.07 8.56 3.77
N LYS A 62 11.41 8.60 3.79
CA LYS A 62 12.18 8.76 5.04
C LYS A 62 11.93 10.10 5.72
N THR A 63 11.87 11.20 4.95
CA THR A 63 11.51 12.51 5.48
C THR A 63 10.08 12.52 6.02
N LEU A 64 9.15 11.86 5.33
CA LEU A 64 7.77 11.68 5.80
C LEU A 64 7.77 10.93 7.14
N GLN A 65 8.46 9.80 7.23
CA GLN A 65 8.54 9.03 8.48
C GLN A 65 9.17 9.86 9.60
N GLY A 66 10.25 10.61 9.35
CA GLY A 66 10.87 11.49 10.34
C GLY A 66 9.96 12.65 10.79
N SER A 67 9.08 13.15 9.92
CA SER A 67 8.22 14.31 10.20
C SER A 67 6.88 13.97 10.86
N MET A 68 6.34 12.77 10.64
CA MET A 68 5.03 12.37 11.19
C MET A 68 4.98 10.96 11.79
N GLY A 69 6.05 10.17 11.69
CA GLY A 69 6.11 8.81 12.21
C GLY A 69 5.75 8.74 13.69
N TYR A 70 6.23 9.68 14.52
CA TYR A 70 5.91 9.73 15.96
C TYR A 70 4.40 9.86 16.27
N ARG A 71 3.58 10.25 15.29
CA ARG A 71 2.12 10.37 15.41
C ARG A 71 1.39 9.05 15.09
N ILE A 72 2.08 8.05 14.55
CA ILE A 72 1.51 6.73 14.29
C ILE A 72 1.30 6.03 15.64
N PRO A 73 0.07 5.60 15.98
CA PRO A 73 -0.19 4.87 17.21
C PRO A 73 0.62 3.59 17.30
N GLU A 74 0.90 3.14 18.52
CA GLU A 74 1.61 1.89 18.74
C GLU A 74 0.82 0.69 18.20
N GLY A 75 1.50 -0.26 17.58
CA GLY A 75 0.89 -1.42 16.91
C GLY A 75 0.26 -1.12 15.55
N TRP A 76 0.29 0.14 15.09
CA TRP A 76 -0.20 0.53 13.78
C TRP A 76 0.96 0.62 12.78
N ARG A 77 0.65 0.30 11.52
CA ARG A 77 1.51 0.59 10.37
C ARG A 77 0.70 1.31 9.30
N ILE A 78 1.37 2.17 8.55
CA ILE A 78 0.83 2.78 7.34
C ILE A 78 1.52 2.10 6.16
N CYS A 79 0.75 1.47 5.27
CA CYS A 79 1.28 0.79 4.09
C CYS A 79 0.86 1.52 2.81
N GLY A 80 1.82 1.77 1.91
CA GLY A 80 1.56 2.38 0.60
C GLY A 80 2.58 2.00 -0.46
N GLU A 81 2.35 2.40 -1.70
CA GLU A 81 3.25 2.21 -2.84
C GLU A 81 4.10 3.47 -3.04
N MET A 82 5.40 3.35 -3.36
CA MET A 82 6.34 4.48 -3.44
C MET A 82 6.14 5.45 -4.65
N TYR A 83 4.90 5.63 -5.08
CA TYR A 83 4.43 6.64 -6.04
C TYR A 83 3.26 7.47 -5.51
N MET A 84 2.48 6.95 -4.55
CA MET A 84 1.38 7.65 -3.88
C MET A 84 1.15 6.99 -2.52
N LEU A 85 1.07 7.79 -1.46
CA LEU A 85 0.75 7.29 -0.14
C LEU A 85 -0.74 6.91 -0.08
N VAL A 86 -1.05 5.62 -0.22
CA VAL A 86 -2.31 5.07 0.29
C VAL A 86 -2.15 4.90 1.80
N ILE A 87 -3.06 5.44 2.60
CA ILE A 87 -3.02 5.28 4.07
C ILE A 87 -3.90 4.08 4.41
N ALA A 88 -3.30 2.89 4.49
CA ALA A 88 -3.96 1.74 5.09
C ALA A 88 -3.62 1.68 6.58
N PHE A 89 -4.63 1.79 7.44
CA PHE A 89 -4.50 1.55 8.88
C PHE A 89 -4.70 0.06 9.15
N THR A 90 -3.66 -0.64 9.58
CA THR A 90 -3.79 -2.04 9.99
C THR A 90 -3.34 -2.18 11.43
N THR A 91 -4.21 -2.67 12.31
CA THR A 91 -3.80 -3.19 13.62
C THR A 91 -3.10 -4.52 13.40
N GLN A 92 -1.85 -4.66 13.86
CA GLN A 92 -1.24 -5.99 13.89
C GLN A 92 -2.00 -6.85 14.92
N HIS A 93 -2.52 -8.00 14.47
CA HIS A 93 -2.99 -9.09 15.32
C HIS A 93 -1.83 -10.02 15.64
#